data_AF-A0A7C7E3R8-F1
#
_entry.id   AF-A0A7C7E3R8-F1
#
_cell.length_a   1.000
_cell.length_b   1.000
_cell.length_c   1.000
_cell.angle_alpha   90.00
_cell.angle_beta   90.00
_cell.angle_gamma   90.00
#
_symmetry.space_group_name_H-M   'P 1'
#
loop_
_entity.id
_entity.type
_entity.pdbx_description
1 polymer ?
#
loop_
_entity_poly.entity_id
_entity_poly.type
_entity_poly.pdbx_seq_one_letter_code
_entity_poly.pdbx_strand_id
1 'polypeptide(L)'
;MTTEIKTWEIINGELREVKSDLAAEGRTEPYDLEEWIASNPEILGTDIAIIGRQVTTRSGPLDLLGIDRNGNTVIIELKRDKLPREALAQSIDYAADIAEWDIDKINEVSLKYRFFHRIPHLRSLQGSFPYISRKFR
;
A
#
# COMPACT_ATOMS: atom_id res chain seq x y z
N MET A 1 1.61 25.86 9.22
CA MET A 1 2.87 25.38 9.85
C MET A 1 2.99 23.91 9.51
N THR A 2 4.12 23.48 8.97
CA THR A 2 4.37 22.05 8.71
C THR A 2 4.97 21.44 9.97
N THR A 3 4.46 20.29 10.39
CA THR A 3 5.03 19.54 11.52
C THR A 3 6.24 18.74 11.02
N GLU A 4 7.39 18.91 11.66
CA GLU A 4 8.59 18.11 11.41
C GLU A 4 8.74 17.08 12.55
N ILE A 5 8.79 15.80 12.21
CA ILE A 5 9.02 14.70 13.16
C ILE A 5 10.49 14.31 13.05
N LYS A 6 11.18 14.24 14.19
CA LYS A 6 12.60 13.87 14.29
C LYS A 6 12.77 12.70 15.25
N THR A 7 13.78 11.88 14.99
CA THR A 7 14.10 10.70 15.78
C THR A 7 15.46 10.90 16.45
N TRP A 8 15.56 10.51 17.72
CA TRP A 8 16.81 10.51 18.46
C TRP A 8 17.07 9.11 19.03
N GLU A 9 18.34 8.72 19.05
CA GLU A 9 18.82 7.50 19.70
C GLU A 9 19.76 7.89 20.86
N ILE A 10 19.73 7.12 21.95
CA ILE A 10 20.65 7.31 23.08
C ILE A 10 21.86 6.38 22.87
N ILE A 11 23.01 6.95 22.54
CA ILE A 11 24.27 6.21 22.40
C ILE A 11 25.22 6.71 23.49
N ASN A 12 25.61 5.80 24.41
CA ASN A 12 26.49 6.10 25.55
C ASN A 12 25.99 7.25 26.46
N GLY A 13 24.66 7.34 26.63
CA GLY A 13 24.04 8.38 27.46
C GLY A 13 23.88 9.75 26.78
N GLU A 14 24.34 9.89 25.53
CA GLU A 14 24.16 11.09 24.73
C GLU A 14 23.04 10.90 23.70
N LEU A 15 22.19 11.93 23.55
CA LEU A 15 21.20 11.98 22.49
C LEU A 15 21.87 12.28 21.15
N ARG A 16 21.70 11.41 20.18
CA ARG A 16 22.13 11.61 18.80
C ARG A 16 20.90 11.65 17.90
N GLU A 17 20.76 12.73 17.14
CA GLU A 17 19.72 12.84 16.11
C GLU A 17 19.98 11.77 15.04
N VAL A 18 18.99 10.92 14.81
CA VAL A 18 18.99 9.97 13.70
C VAL A 18 18.50 10.72 12.48
N LYS A 19 19.44 11.15 11.64
CA LYS A 19 19.13 11.73 10.33
C LYS A 19 18.85 10.60 9.34
N SER A 20 17.63 10.07 9.39
CA SER A 20 17.13 9.10 8.42
C SER A 20 16.14 9.78 7.49
N ASP A 21 16.46 9.83 6.20
CA ASP A 21 15.55 10.23 5.14
C ASP A 21 15.42 9.06 4.17
N LEU A 22 14.18 8.65 3.88
CA LEU A 22 13.91 7.47 3.05
C LEU A 22 14.55 7.61 1.66
N ALA A 23 14.50 8.80 1.06
CA ALA A 23 15.11 9.04 -0.24
C ALA A 23 16.65 9.04 -0.15
N ALA A 24 17.22 9.64 0.90
CA ALA A 24 18.68 9.66 1.12
C ALA A 24 19.26 8.26 1.38
N GLU A 25 18.49 7.37 2.01
CA GLU A 25 18.87 5.97 2.25
C GLU A 25 18.59 5.04 1.06
N GLY A 26 18.13 5.60 -0.08
CA GLY A 26 17.84 4.82 -1.28
C GLY A 26 16.60 3.94 -1.19
N ARG A 27 15.71 4.20 -0.22
CA ARG A 27 14.42 3.51 -0.09
C ARG A 27 13.46 3.98 -1.16
N THR A 28 12.65 3.05 -1.64
CA THR A 28 11.70 3.26 -2.74
C THR A 28 10.30 2.82 -2.36
N GLU A 29 9.30 3.49 -2.93
CA GLU A 29 7.90 3.18 -2.71
C GLU A 29 7.54 1.71 -3.01
N PRO A 30 7.81 1.17 -4.22
CA PRO A 30 7.33 -0.17 -4.59
C PRO A 30 8.05 -1.33 -3.89
N TYR A 31 9.33 -1.15 -3.51
CA TYR A 31 10.13 -2.25 -2.93
C TYR A 31 10.21 -2.19 -1.41
N ASP A 32 10.36 -1.00 -0.83
CA ASP A 32 10.54 -0.86 0.61
C ASP A 32 9.21 -0.54 1.30
N LEU A 33 8.63 0.63 1.01
CA LEU A 33 7.46 1.13 1.76
C LEU A 33 6.25 0.22 1.57
N GLU A 34 5.98 -0.20 0.34
CA GLU A 34 4.86 -1.09 0.04
C GLU A 34 4.99 -2.45 0.73
N GLU A 35 6.19 -3.02 0.79
CA GLU A 35 6.42 -4.30 1.50
C GLU A 35 6.31 -4.11 3.01
N TRP A 36 6.83 -3.02 3.58
CA TRP A 36 6.74 -2.74 5.01
C TRP A 36 5.30 -2.53 5.45
N ILE A 37 4.51 -1.77 4.71
CA ILE A 37 3.10 -1.53 5.03
C ILE A 37 2.27 -2.79 4.81
N ALA A 38 2.51 -3.54 3.73
CA ALA A 38 1.79 -4.79 3.49
C ALA A 38 2.10 -5.88 4.53
N SER A 39 3.31 -5.89 5.07
CA SER A 39 3.72 -6.84 6.12
C SER A 39 3.34 -6.40 7.53
N ASN A 40 3.24 -5.10 7.78
CA ASN A 40 2.85 -4.53 9.06
C ASN A 40 1.90 -3.32 8.90
N PRO A 41 0.62 -3.56 8.54
CA PRO A 41 -0.34 -2.48 8.27
C PRO A 41 -0.67 -1.61 9.49
N GLU A 42 -0.36 -2.08 10.70
CA GLU A 42 -0.52 -1.31 11.94
C GLU A 42 0.26 0.02 11.93
N ILE A 43 1.30 0.15 11.08
CA ILE A 43 2.04 1.40 10.89
C ILE A 43 1.15 2.56 10.40
N LEU A 44 0.01 2.25 9.75
CA LEU A 44 -0.97 3.23 9.32
C LEU A 44 -1.85 3.75 10.47
N GLY A 45 -1.66 3.25 11.70
CA GLY A 45 -2.36 3.68 12.91
C GLY A 45 -3.85 3.32 12.95
N THR A 46 -4.30 2.47 12.02
CA THR A 46 -5.71 2.07 11.86
C THR A 46 -5.80 0.58 11.59
N ASP A 47 -6.92 -0.02 11.99
CA ASP A 47 -7.20 -1.43 11.76
C ASP A 47 -7.62 -1.66 10.30
N ILE A 48 -6.62 -1.63 9.41
CA ILE A 48 -6.78 -1.85 7.98
C ILE A 48 -6.30 -3.25 7.63
N ALA A 49 -7.17 -4.02 6.98
CA ALA A 49 -6.77 -5.25 6.31
C ALA A 49 -6.34 -4.91 4.87
N ILE A 50 -5.08 -5.17 4.52
CA ILE A 50 -4.62 -5.02 3.13
C ILE A 50 -5.21 -6.17 2.30
N ILE A 51 -5.91 -5.81 1.22
CA ILE A 51 -6.59 -6.74 0.32
C ILE A 51 -6.08 -6.67 -1.11
N GLY A 52 -5.22 -5.72 -1.43
CA GLY A 52 -4.68 -5.55 -2.78
C GLY A 52 -3.34 -4.82 -2.76
N ARG A 53 -2.51 -5.16 -3.73
CA ARG A 53 -1.21 -4.53 -3.99
C ARG A 53 -1.02 -4.37 -5.49
N GLN A 54 -0.56 -3.19 -5.91
CA GLN A 54 -0.42 -2.79 -7.32
C GLN A 54 -1.71 -3.11 -8.10
N VAL A 55 -2.84 -2.65 -7.55
CA VAL A 55 -4.18 -2.97 -8.05
C VAL A 55 -4.47 -2.14 -9.30
N THR A 56 -4.77 -2.81 -10.41
CA THR A 56 -5.11 -2.13 -11.67
C THR A 56 -6.44 -1.40 -11.56
N THR A 57 -6.41 -0.07 -11.69
CA THR A 57 -7.59 0.80 -11.85
C THR A 57 -7.61 1.42 -13.25
N ARG A 58 -8.61 2.25 -13.58
CA ARG A 58 -8.63 2.97 -14.87
C ARG A 58 -7.60 4.09 -14.90
N SER A 59 -7.32 4.66 -13.74
CA SER A 59 -6.43 5.81 -13.54
C SER A 59 -4.96 5.41 -13.32
N GLY A 60 -4.68 4.12 -13.18
CA GLY A 60 -3.34 3.57 -13.01
C GLY A 60 -3.25 2.44 -11.98
N PRO A 61 -2.05 1.93 -11.71
CA PRO A 61 -1.84 0.98 -10.61
C PRO A 61 -1.92 1.72 -9.27
N LEU A 62 -2.89 1.35 -8.43
CA LEU A 62 -2.95 1.77 -7.03
C LEU A 62 -1.95 0.94 -6.22
N ASP A 63 -1.07 1.59 -5.46
CA ASP A 63 -0.04 0.94 -4.63
C ASP A 63 -0.65 -0.11 -3.69
N LEU A 64 -1.53 0.31 -2.77
CA LEU A 64 -2.19 -0.59 -1.83
C LEU A 64 -3.69 -0.28 -1.71
N LEU A 65 -4.49 -1.36 -1.64
CA LEU A 65 -5.91 -1.31 -1.35
C LEU A 65 -6.19 -2.05 -0.05
N GLY A 66 -6.89 -1.39 0.87
CA GLY A 66 -7.29 -1.95 2.15
C GLY A 66 -8.80 -1.88 2.39
N ILE A 67 -9.22 -2.52 3.47
CA ILE A 67 -10.57 -2.42 4.04
C ILE A 67 -10.46 -2.13 5.54
N ASP A 68 -11.24 -1.16 6.03
CA ASP A 68 -11.34 -0.85 7.46
C ASP A 68 -12.34 -1.76 8.20
N ARG A 69 -12.45 -1.61 9.53
CA ARG A 69 -13.39 -2.39 10.36
C ARG A 69 -14.88 -2.20 10.01
N ASN A 70 -15.23 -1.12 9.31
CA ASN A 70 -16.60 -0.82 8.91
C ASN A 70 -16.92 -1.36 7.50
N GLY A 71 -15.94 -1.95 6.81
CA GLY A 71 -16.08 -2.41 5.44
C GLY A 71 -15.86 -1.31 4.39
N ASN A 72 -15.37 -0.12 4.78
CA ASN A 72 -15.02 0.91 3.82
C ASN A 72 -13.72 0.53 3.10
N THR A 73 -13.64 0.82 1.81
CA THR A 73 -12.38 0.72 1.06
C THR A 73 -11.43 1.83 1.49
N VAL A 74 -10.15 1.48 1.65
CA VAL A 74 -9.09 2.42 2.02
C VAL A 74 -8.04 2.42 0.93
N ILE A 75 -7.79 3.59 0.36
CA ILE A 75 -6.83 3.81 -0.73
C ILE A 75 -5.55 4.33 -0.11
N ILE A 76 -4.43 3.65 -0.39
CA ILE A 76 -3.13 3.98 0.16
C ILE A 76 -2.18 4.20 -1.01
N GLU A 77 -1.88 5.47 -1.30
CA GLU A 77 -0.91 5.90 -2.30
C GLU A 77 0.38 6.34 -1.59
N LEU A 78 1.52 5.79 -2.00
CA LEU A 78 2.78 5.99 -1.30
C LEU A 78 3.62 7.08 -1.97
N LYS A 79 4.27 7.90 -1.15
CA LYS A 79 5.29 8.85 -1.56
C LYS A 79 6.40 8.85 -0.50
N ARG A 80 7.65 8.67 -0.93
CA ARG A 80 8.82 8.64 -0.04
C ARG A 80 9.28 10.01 0.44
N ASP A 81 8.83 11.07 -0.23
CA ASP A 81 9.17 12.46 0.03
C ASP A 81 7.85 13.29 0.07
N LYS A 82 7.94 14.61 0.01
CA LYS A 82 6.81 15.55 0.05
C LYS A 82 5.70 15.12 -0.91
N LEU A 83 4.47 15.13 -0.40
CA LEU A 83 3.26 14.88 -1.18
C LEU A 83 3.07 15.98 -2.24
N PRO A 84 3.30 15.69 -3.53
CA PRO A 84 3.03 16.63 -4.60
C PRO A 84 1.50 16.72 -4.82
N ARG A 85 1.02 17.79 -5.46
CA ARG A 85 -0.44 17.96 -5.69
C ARG A 85 -1.00 16.82 -6.54
N GLU A 86 -0.17 16.29 -7.41
CA GLU A 86 -0.42 15.18 -8.30
C GLU A 86 -0.79 13.91 -7.52
N ALA A 87 -0.18 13.66 -6.35
CA ALA A 87 -0.51 12.50 -5.52
C ALA A 87 -1.93 12.59 -4.94
N LEU A 88 -2.40 13.80 -4.63
CA LEU A 88 -3.78 14.02 -4.19
C LEU A 88 -4.76 13.78 -5.32
N ALA A 89 -4.47 14.29 -6.53
CA ALA A 89 -5.29 14.04 -7.71
C ALA A 89 -5.40 12.54 -8.01
N GLN A 90 -4.28 11.82 -8.01
CA GLN A 90 -4.26 10.36 -8.18
C GLN A 90 -5.13 9.64 -7.14
N SER A 91 -5.02 10.03 -5.87
CA SER A 91 -5.84 9.43 -4.79
C SER A 91 -7.34 9.64 -5.01
N ILE A 92 -7.75 10.80 -5.53
CA ILE A 92 -9.14 11.10 -5.87
C ILE A 92 -9.60 10.28 -7.08
N ASP A 93 -8.76 10.19 -8.12
CA ASP A 93 -9.07 9.41 -9.32
C ASP A 93 -9.24 7.92 -8.99
N TYR A 94 -8.38 7.35 -8.13
CA TYR A 94 -8.55 5.99 -7.63
C TYR A 94 -9.83 5.82 -6.81
N ALA A 95 -10.19 6.81 -5.98
CA ALA A 95 -11.43 6.78 -5.22
C ALA A 95 -12.67 6.76 -6.13
N ALA A 96 -12.65 7.55 -7.20
CA ALA A 96 -13.71 7.55 -8.20
C ALA A 96 -13.80 6.20 -8.92
N ASP A 97 -12.67 5.60 -9.31
CA ASP A 97 -12.64 4.29 -9.94
C ASP A 97 -13.17 3.17 -9.05
N ILE A 98 -12.75 3.15 -7.78
CA ILE A 98 -13.14 2.09 -6.83
C ILE A 98 -14.58 2.26 -6.37
N ALA A 99 -15.12 3.48 -6.34
CA ALA A 99 -16.52 3.72 -6.01
C ALA A 99 -17.49 3.09 -7.01
N GLU A 100 -17.05 2.81 -8.23
CA GLU A 100 -17.83 2.10 -9.26
C GLU A 100 -17.74 0.57 -9.14
N TRP A 101 -16.89 0.04 -8.26
CA TRP A 101 -16.71 -1.41 -8.12
C TRP A 101 -17.84 -2.04 -7.32
N ASP A 102 -18.31 -3.19 -7.80
CA ASP A 102 -19.17 -4.06 -7.02
C ASP A 102 -18.37 -4.96 -6.08
N ILE A 103 -19.09 -5.66 -5.21
CA ILE A 103 -18.50 -6.57 -4.24
C ILE A 103 -17.74 -7.72 -4.90
N ASP A 104 -18.18 -8.16 -6.09
CA ASP A 104 -17.53 -9.23 -6.84
C ASP A 104 -16.14 -8.79 -7.30
N LYS A 105 -16.00 -7.55 -7.76
CA LYS A 105 -14.71 -6.99 -8.15
C LYS A 105 -13.76 -6.84 -6.96
N ILE A 106 -14.25 -6.35 -5.83
CA ILE A 106 -13.46 -6.24 -4.59
C ILE A 106 -12.99 -7.64 -4.13
N ASN A 107 -13.88 -8.62 -4.17
CA ASN A 107 -13.57 -10.00 -3.81
C ASN A 107 -12.54 -10.63 -4.76
N GLU A 108 -12.63 -10.37 -6.08
CA GLU A 108 -11.63 -10.80 -7.06
C GLU A 108 -10.22 -10.30 -6.69
N VAL A 109 -10.09 -9.00 -6.39
CA VAL A 109 -8.82 -8.38 -5.99
C VAL A 109 -8.29 -9.00 -4.69
N SER A 110 -9.17 -9.16 -3.69
CA SER A 110 -8.83 -9.78 -2.39
C SER A 110 -8.33 -11.22 -2.53
N LEU A 111 -9.04 -12.04 -3.31
CA LEU A 111 -8.66 -13.43 -3.54
C LEU A 111 -7.33 -13.53 -4.29
N LYS A 112 -7.13 -12.69 -5.31
CA LYS A 112 -5.86 -12.61 -6.04
C LYS A 112 -4.71 -12.28 -5.09
N TYR A 113 -4.85 -11.25 -4.26
CA TYR A 113 -3.85 -10.86 -3.29
C TYR A 113 -3.54 -11.98 -2.28
N ARG A 114 -4.57 -12.60 -1.69
CA ARG A 114 -4.40 -13.67 -0.70
C ARG A 114 -3.71 -14.90 -1.29
N PHE A 115 -3.98 -15.23 -2.55
CA PHE A 115 -3.33 -16.34 -3.24
C PHE A 115 -1.82 -16.13 -3.36
N PHE A 116 -1.38 -14.96 -3.84
CA PHE A 116 0.04 -14.63 -3.97
C PHE A 116 0.72 -14.43 -2.61
N HIS A 117 0.00 -13.93 -1.60
CA HIS A 117 0.54 -13.79 -0.27
C HIS A 117 0.79 -15.15 0.41
N ARG A 118 -0.10 -16.12 0.21
CA ARG A 118 0.05 -17.50 0.75
C ARG A 118 1.07 -18.35 0.00
N ILE A 119 1.43 -17.98 -1.22
CA ILE A 119 2.39 -18.72 -2.06
C ILE A 119 3.54 -17.77 -2.45
N PRO A 120 4.51 -17.53 -1.56
CA PRO A 120 5.50 -16.45 -1.72
C PRO A 120 6.33 -16.56 -3.02
N HIS A 121 6.61 -17.79 -3.48
CA HIS A 121 7.38 -18.03 -4.70
C HIS A 121 6.65 -17.61 -5.99
N LEU A 122 5.35 -17.30 -5.93
CA LEU A 122 4.57 -16.81 -7.07
C LEU A 122 4.36 -15.29 -7.06
N ARG A 123 4.89 -14.55 -6.07
CA ARG A 123 4.71 -13.08 -5.98
C ARG A 123 5.19 -12.33 -7.23
N SER A 124 6.24 -12.82 -7.88
CA SER A 124 6.76 -12.24 -9.14
C SER A 124 5.78 -12.33 -10.32
N LEU A 125 4.71 -13.12 -10.20
CA LEU A 125 3.70 -13.34 -11.25
C LEU A 125 2.43 -12.50 -11.05
N GLN A 126 2.36 -11.68 -9.99
CA GLN A 126 1.18 -10.89 -9.63
C GLN A 126 0.74 -9.91 -10.75
N GLY A 127 1.68 -9.43 -11.57
CA GLY A 127 1.45 -8.56 -12.73
C GLY A 127 1.18 -9.28 -14.05
N SER A 128 1.24 -10.61 -14.11
CA SER A 128 1.25 -11.38 -15.38
C SER A 128 0.03 -12.28 -15.61
N PHE A 129 -0.91 -12.35 -14.66
CA PHE A 129 -2.09 -13.20 -14.79
C PHE A 129 -3.38 -12.38 -15.01
N PRO A 130 -3.94 -12.40 -16.23
CA PRO A 130 -5.34 -12.08 -16.46
C PRO A 130 -6.15 -13.36 -16.20
N TYR A 131 -7.10 -13.31 -15.26
CA TYR A 131 -8.12 -14.34 -15.04
C TYR A 131 -7.65 -15.74 -14.60
N ILE A 132 -7.69 -16.00 -13.29
CA ILE A 132 -8.09 -17.31 -12.78
C ILE A 132 -9.48 -17.16 -12.16
N SER A 133 -10.48 -16.96 -13.02
CA SER A 133 -11.81 -17.46 -12.70
C SER A 133 -11.96 -18.80 -13.40
N ARG A 134 -12.47 -19.78 -12.65
CA ARG A 134 -12.90 -21.14 -13.01
C ARG A 134 -12.05 -22.26 -12.41
N LYS A 135 -12.77 -23.00 -11.56
CA LYS A 135 -12.55 -24.35 -11.06
C LYS A 135 -11.73 -24.49 -9.77
N PHE A 136 -12.35 -24.06 -8.67
CA PHE A 136 -12.51 -24.99 -7.56
C PHE A 136 -14.02 -25.17 -7.33
N ARG A 137 -14.48 -26.37 -7.65
CA ARG A 137 -15.80 -26.90 -7.30
C ARG A 137 -15.58 -27.94 -6.22
#